data_AF-A0A2V8RVA0-F1
#
_entry.id   AF-A0A2V8RVA0-F1
#
_cell.length_a   1.000
_cell.length_b   1.000
_cell.length_c   1.000
_cell.angle_alpha   90.00
_cell.angle_beta   90.00
_cell.angle_gamma   90.00
#
_symmetry.space_group_name_H-M   'P 1'
#
loop_
_entity.id
_entity.type
_entity.pdbx_description
1 polymer ?
#
loop_
_entity_poly.entity_id
_entity_poly.type
_entity_poly.pdbx_seq_one_letter_code
_entity_poly.pdbx_strand_id
1 'polypeptide(L)'
;MSRPFFTPERAARLREIMDRYRGTPFAANGLAVGPRGGISCQMLAAHIMREAGLETPDPPAVAMVHWKFTTRSLVEEYMNSRPEFERLDEAPPAVGDLLGFLLGRCLHHVGIYAGDNEFFHVMARHTAGYSTLYDPTWSTRRAALWRPIYA
;
A
#
# COMPACT_ATOMS: atom_id res chain seq x y z
N MET A 1 9.00 18.47 -10.15
CA MET A 1 9.03 17.09 -9.63
C MET A 1 9.64 17.13 -8.25
N SER A 2 8.94 16.61 -7.27
CA SER A 2 9.39 16.60 -5.89
C SER A 2 10.51 15.56 -5.70
N ARG A 3 11.32 15.73 -4.65
CA ARG A 3 12.42 14.80 -4.36
C ARG A 3 11.85 13.50 -3.76
N PRO A 4 12.12 12.32 -4.35
CA PRO A 4 11.67 11.05 -3.79
C PRO A 4 12.22 10.82 -2.38
N PHE A 5 11.38 10.26 -1.50
CA PHE A 5 11.76 9.92 -0.12
C PHE A 5 12.66 8.68 -0.05
N PHE A 6 12.38 7.66 -0.84
CA PHE A 6 13.16 6.42 -0.85
C PHE A 6 14.41 6.54 -1.72
N THR A 7 15.56 6.75 -1.06
CA THR A 7 16.90 6.53 -1.66
C THR A 7 17.19 5.02 -1.75
N PRO A 8 18.22 4.58 -2.50
CA PRO A 8 18.61 3.16 -2.53
C PRO A 8 18.82 2.54 -1.15
N GLU A 9 19.41 3.28 -0.20
CA GLU A 9 19.65 2.84 1.17
C GLU A 9 18.34 2.67 1.95
N ARG A 10 17.40 3.62 1.80
CA ARG A 10 16.07 3.52 2.41
C ARG A 10 15.24 2.41 1.78
N ALA A 11 15.38 2.17 0.48
CA ALA A 11 14.73 1.09 -0.23
C ALA A 11 15.21 -0.29 0.26
N ALA A 12 16.51 -0.47 0.51
CA ALA A 12 17.05 -1.68 1.12
C ALA A 12 16.44 -1.92 2.52
N ARG A 13 16.40 -0.87 3.35
CA ARG A 13 15.78 -0.93 4.68
C ARG A 13 14.27 -1.21 4.64
N LEU A 14 13.57 -0.71 3.62
CA LEU A 14 12.13 -0.90 3.45
C LEU A 14 11.78 -2.39 3.35
N ARG A 15 12.57 -3.18 2.63
CA ARG A 15 12.33 -4.62 2.47
C ARG A 15 12.47 -5.36 3.80
N GLU A 16 13.46 -5.00 4.61
CA GLU A 16 13.62 -5.54 5.96
C GLU A 16 12.45 -5.19 6.88
N ILE A 17 11.84 -4.01 6.69
CA ILE A 17 10.61 -3.62 7.39
C ILE A 17 9.45 -4.52 6.93
N MET A 18 9.20 -4.63 5.63
CA MET A 18 8.14 -5.47 5.06
C MET A 18 8.23 -6.92 5.53
N ASP A 19 9.44 -7.49 5.56
CA ASP A 19 9.62 -8.89 5.97
C ASP A 19 9.24 -9.15 7.44
N ARG A 20 9.26 -8.15 8.33
CA ARG A 20 8.73 -8.30 9.70
C ARG A 20 7.22 -8.46 9.75
N TYR A 21 6.52 -7.94 8.74
CA TYR A 21 5.07 -8.05 8.63
C TYR A 21 4.63 -9.35 7.95
N ARG A 22 5.55 -10.03 7.25
CA ARG A 22 5.24 -11.24 6.48
C ARG A 22 4.56 -12.29 7.36
N GLY A 23 3.48 -12.88 6.84
CA GLY A 23 2.69 -13.88 7.55
C GLY A 23 1.66 -13.32 8.52
N THR A 24 1.57 -12.00 8.71
CA THR A 24 0.51 -11.37 9.52
C THR A 24 -0.85 -11.58 8.83
N PRO A 25 -1.86 -12.21 9.47
CA PRO A 25 -3.17 -12.40 8.86
C PRO A 25 -3.89 -11.09 8.57
N PHE A 26 -4.83 -11.12 7.64
CA PHE A 26 -5.73 -10.00 7.43
C PHE A 26 -6.71 -9.83 8.61
N ALA A 27 -6.85 -8.59 9.09
CA ALA A 27 -8.00 -8.18 9.90
C ALA A 27 -8.47 -6.77 9.51
N ALA A 28 -9.78 -6.61 9.33
CA ALA A 28 -10.39 -5.34 8.93
C ALA A 28 -10.06 -4.23 9.94
N ASN A 29 -9.45 -3.14 9.47
CA ASN A 29 -8.98 -2.03 10.30
C ASN A 29 -8.04 -2.44 11.46
N GLY A 30 -7.50 -3.67 11.40
CA GLY A 30 -6.57 -4.19 12.39
C GLY A 30 -5.16 -3.65 12.18
N LEU A 31 -4.36 -3.76 13.24
CA LEU A 31 -2.97 -3.31 13.29
C LEU A 31 -2.03 -4.26 14.08
N ALA A 32 -2.53 -5.39 14.57
CA ALA A 32 -1.68 -6.30 15.34
C ALA A 32 -0.72 -7.05 14.40
N VAL A 33 0.59 -6.85 14.54
CA VAL A 33 1.61 -7.49 13.71
C VAL A 33 1.92 -8.91 14.21
N GLY A 34 2.20 -9.83 13.29
CA GLY A 34 2.63 -11.20 13.59
C GLY A 34 1.56 -12.28 13.29
N PRO A 35 1.92 -13.57 13.42
CA PRO A 35 1.10 -14.69 12.95
C PRO A 35 -0.22 -14.88 13.72
N ARG A 36 -0.33 -14.32 14.93
CA ARG A 36 -1.56 -14.31 15.74
C ARG A 36 -2.24 -12.93 15.75
N GLY A 37 -1.71 -11.99 14.97
CA GLY A 37 -2.23 -10.64 14.83
C GLY A 37 -3.30 -10.54 13.76
N GLY A 38 -3.43 -9.35 13.22
CA GLY A 38 -4.41 -8.99 12.21
C GLY A 38 -4.17 -7.57 11.72
N ILE A 39 -3.92 -7.40 10.42
CA ILE A 39 -3.69 -6.09 9.80
C ILE A 39 -4.47 -5.93 8.49
N SER A 40 -4.94 -4.71 8.21
CA SER A 40 -5.61 -4.39 6.93
C SER A 40 -4.63 -3.73 5.95
N CYS A 41 -4.97 -3.67 4.66
CA CYS A 41 -4.05 -3.18 3.63
C CYS A 41 -3.64 -1.71 3.84
N GLN A 42 -4.59 -0.85 4.21
CA GLN A 42 -4.31 0.56 4.48
C GLN A 42 -3.47 0.75 5.75
N MET A 43 -3.77 0.00 6.82
CA MET A 43 -2.98 0.06 8.06
C MET A 43 -1.58 -0.49 7.85
N LEU A 44 -1.44 -1.58 7.08
CA LEU A 44 -0.14 -2.14 6.70
C LEU A 44 0.72 -1.12 5.96
N ALA A 45 0.17 -0.48 4.93
CA ALA A 45 0.87 0.52 4.14
C ALA A 45 1.32 1.70 5.01
N ALA A 46 0.41 2.29 5.79
CA ALA A 46 0.71 3.43 6.65
C ALA A 46 1.78 3.09 7.71
N HIS A 47 1.70 1.92 8.34
CA HIS A 47 2.65 1.54 9.38
C HIS A 47 4.05 1.24 8.85
N ILE A 48 4.16 0.56 7.70
CA ILE A 48 5.45 0.34 7.06
C ILE A 48 6.08 1.68 6.65
N MET A 49 5.30 2.63 6.14
CA MET A 49 5.80 3.97 5.80
C MET A 49 6.33 4.71 7.04
N ARG A 50 5.63 4.67 8.16
CA ARG A 50 6.10 5.26 9.43
C ARG A 50 7.36 4.59 9.95
N GLU A 51 7.43 3.26 9.91
CA GLU A 51 8.64 2.54 10.31
C GLU A 51 9.83 2.84 9.38
N ALA A 52 9.57 3.21 8.12
CA ALA A 52 10.58 3.72 7.20
C ALA A 52 10.94 5.21 7.43
N GLY A 53 10.29 5.86 8.41
CA GLY A 53 10.52 7.25 8.81
C GLY A 53 9.71 8.28 8.03
N LEU A 54 8.69 7.88 7.27
CA LEU A 54 7.75 8.81 6.64
C LEU A 54 6.58 9.03 7.60
N GLU A 55 6.49 10.23 8.17
CA GLU A 55 5.39 10.58 9.05
C GLU A 55 4.11 10.77 8.24
N THR A 56 3.13 9.89 8.46
CA THR A 56 1.80 9.99 7.83
C THR A 56 0.71 9.86 8.90
N PRO A 57 -0.40 10.61 8.82
CA PRO A 57 -1.58 10.36 9.65
C PRO A 57 -2.14 8.95 9.47
N ASP A 58 -3.01 8.51 10.38
CA ASP A 58 -3.69 7.22 10.20
C ASP A 58 -4.67 7.31 9.03
N PRO A 59 -4.68 6.29 8.15
CA PRO A 59 -5.71 6.20 7.13
C PRO A 59 -7.07 5.99 7.82
N PRO A 60 -8.16 6.47 7.21
CA PRO A 60 -9.49 6.31 7.79
C PRO A 60 -9.85 4.83 7.93
N ALA A 61 -10.61 4.50 8.98
CA ALA A 61 -11.26 3.20 9.07
C ALA A 61 -12.30 3.06 7.94
N VAL A 62 -12.34 1.91 7.27
CA VAL A 62 -13.24 1.67 6.15
C VAL A 62 -14.00 0.36 6.35
N ALA A 63 -15.25 0.30 5.90
CA ALA A 63 -15.97 -0.96 5.77
C ALA A 63 -15.35 -1.78 4.63
N MET A 64 -14.92 -3.01 4.88
CA MET A 64 -14.25 -3.85 3.86
C MET A 64 -15.15 -4.26 2.67
N VAL A 65 -16.44 -3.96 2.76
CA VAL A 65 -17.42 -4.13 1.69
C VAL A 65 -17.78 -2.82 0.99
N HIS A 66 -17.16 -1.69 1.35
CA HIS A 66 -17.45 -0.36 0.81
C HIS A 66 -17.45 -0.35 -0.72
N TRP A 67 -16.45 -0.99 -1.33
CA TRP A 67 -16.33 -1.12 -2.78
C TRP A 67 -17.51 -1.80 -3.49
N LYS A 68 -18.32 -2.60 -2.78
CA LYS A 68 -19.50 -3.24 -3.36
C LYS A 68 -20.66 -2.28 -3.57
N PHE A 69 -20.70 -1.19 -2.81
CA PHE A 69 -21.85 -0.30 -2.72
C PHE A 69 -21.55 1.13 -3.20
N THR A 70 -20.35 1.36 -3.74
CA THR A 70 -19.95 2.69 -4.20
C THR A 70 -18.88 2.62 -5.30
N THR A 71 -18.77 3.71 -6.05
CA THR A 71 -17.67 3.98 -6.99
C THR A 71 -16.61 4.92 -6.38
N ARG A 72 -16.87 5.45 -5.17
CA ARG A 72 -16.01 6.43 -4.49
C ARG A 72 -14.90 5.75 -3.69
N SER A 73 -13.64 6.05 -3.98
CA SER A 73 -12.49 5.49 -3.27
C SER A 73 -12.02 6.37 -2.12
N LEU A 74 -12.19 5.89 -0.88
CA LEU A 74 -11.64 6.55 0.30
C LEU A 74 -10.12 6.45 0.38
N VAL A 75 -9.53 5.40 -0.20
CA VAL A 75 -8.07 5.24 -0.28
C VAL A 75 -7.50 6.31 -1.21
N GLU A 76 -8.08 6.48 -2.39
CA GLU A 76 -7.63 7.49 -3.35
C GLU A 76 -7.80 8.92 -2.81
N GLU A 77 -8.93 9.23 -2.20
CA GLU A 77 -9.16 10.55 -1.58
C GLU A 77 -8.19 10.83 -0.45
N TYR A 78 -7.93 9.84 0.42
CA TYR A 78 -6.93 9.95 1.45
C TYR A 78 -5.56 10.26 0.85
N MET A 79 -5.08 9.40 -0.07
CA MET A 79 -3.75 9.53 -0.68
C MET A 79 -3.57 10.86 -1.43
N ASN A 80 -4.57 11.29 -2.21
CA ASN A 80 -4.47 12.54 -2.99
C ASN A 80 -4.54 13.80 -2.10
N SER A 81 -5.00 13.67 -0.85
CA SER A 81 -5.02 14.80 0.10
C SER A 81 -3.71 14.99 0.85
N ARG A 82 -2.73 14.09 0.67
CA ARG A 82 -1.51 14.03 1.48
C ARG A 82 -0.34 14.74 0.79
N PRO A 83 0.29 15.74 1.43
CA PRO A 83 1.46 16.41 0.86
C PRO A 83 2.69 15.51 0.74
N GLU A 84 2.78 14.46 1.55
CA GLU A 84 3.90 13.51 1.54
C GLU A 84 3.89 12.53 0.35
N PHE A 85 2.85 12.57 -0.50
CA PHE A 85 2.71 11.70 -1.66
C PHE A 85 2.42 12.50 -2.94
N GLU A 86 3.15 12.18 -4.01
CA GLU A 86 2.89 12.67 -5.37
C GLU A 86 2.17 11.59 -6.18
N ARG A 87 1.00 11.89 -6.75
CA ARG A 87 0.33 10.98 -7.69
C ARG A 87 1.04 11.00 -9.04
N LEU A 88 1.32 9.83 -9.59
CA LEU A 88 1.98 9.66 -10.89
C LEU A 88 1.10 8.83 -11.82
N ASP A 89 0.71 9.36 -12.97
CA ASP A 89 -0.22 8.66 -13.88
C ASP A 89 0.50 7.72 -14.87
N GLU A 90 1.70 8.10 -15.35
CA GLU A 90 2.41 7.36 -16.42
C GLU A 90 3.85 6.93 -16.04
N ALA A 91 4.21 7.00 -14.76
CA ALA A 91 5.56 6.63 -14.33
C ALA A 91 5.69 5.11 -14.07
N PRO A 92 6.86 4.51 -14.37
CA PRO A 92 7.18 3.19 -13.82
C PRO A 92 7.29 3.28 -12.28
N PRO A 93 6.82 2.24 -11.56
CA PRO A 93 6.92 2.21 -10.11
C PRO A 93 8.39 2.08 -9.67
N ALA A 94 8.74 2.81 -8.61
CA ALA A 94 10.01 2.72 -7.91
C ALA A 94 9.78 2.14 -6.51
N VAL A 95 10.81 1.52 -5.93
CA VAL A 95 10.70 0.86 -4.61
C VAL A 95 10.18 1.85 -3.57
N GLY A 96 9.15 1.43 -2.83
CA GLY A 96 8.46 2.26 -1.85
C GLY A 96 7.27 3.05 -2.37
N ASP A 97 7.04 3.09 -3.69
CA ASP A 97 5.79 3.65 -4.21
C ASP A 97 4.57 2.84 -3.72
N LEU A 98 3.47 3.53 -3.45
CA LEU A 98 2.19 2.90 -3.14
C LEU A 98 1.41 2.64 -4.41
N LEU A 99 0.95 1.40 -4.56
CA LEU A 99 0.16 0.92 -5.68
C LEU A 99 -1.29 0.80 -5.27
N GLY A 100 -2.17 1.50 -5.97
CA GLY A 100 -3.62 1.40 -5.80
C GLY A 100 -4.24 0.42 -6.79
N PHE A 101 -5.11 -0.45 -6.29
CA PHE A 101 -5.79 -1.46 -7.09
C PHE A 101 -7.32 -1.36 -6.96
N LEU A 102 -7.99 -1.58 -8.09
CA LEU A 102 -9.43 -1.71 -8.16
C LEU A 102 -9.87 -3.03 -7.53
N LEU A 103 -10.87 -2.96 -6.64
CA LEU A 103 -11.69 -4.11 -6.25
C LEU A 103 -13.14 -3.79 -6.61
N GLY A 104 -13.71 -4.53 -7.56
CA GLY A 104 -15.01 -4.20 -8.12
C GLY A 104 -14.97 -2.90 -8.94
N ARG A 105 -15.63 -1.84 -8.46
CA ARG A 105 -15.85 -0.59 -9.21
C ARG A 105 -15.06 0.61 -8.71
N CYS A 106 -14.26 0.47 -7.65
CA CYS A 106 -13.43 1.56 -7.15
C CYS A 106 -12.08 1.04 -6.65
N LEU A 107 -11.13 1.96 -6.50
CA LEU A 107 -9.87 1.69 -5.84
C LEU A 107 -10.15 1.39 -4.37
N HIS A 108 -9.77 0.20 -3.91
CA HIS A 108 -10.07 -0.23 -2.54
C HIS A 108 -8.97 -1.10 -1.94
N HIS A 109 -7.87 -1.27 -2.65
CA HIS A 109 -6.74 -2.03 -2.18
C HIS A 109 -5.47 -1.25 -2.44
N VAL A 110 -4.53 -1.36 -1.50
CA VAL A 110 -3.23 -0.70 -1.58
C VAL A 110 -2.14 -1.69 -1.25
N GLY A 111 -1.01 -1.59 -1.95
CA GLY A 111 0.22 -2.31 -1.67
C GLY A 111 1.42 -1.41 -1.83
N ILE A 112 2.59 -1.87 -1.39
CA ILE A 112 3.84 -1.13 -1.48
C ILE A 112 4.73 -1.83 -2.50
N TYR A 113 5.21 -1.12 -3.52
CA TYR A 113 6.10 -1.70 -4.52
C TYR A 113 7.46 -2.05 -3.90
N ALA A 114 7.90 -3.28 -4.12
CA ALA A 114 9.11 -3.84 -3.53
C ALA A 114 10.28 -3.96 -4.51
N GLY A 115 10.09 -3.56 -5.77
CA GLY A 115 11.06 -3.79 -6.85
C GLY A 115 10.72 -5.05 -7.65
N ASP A 116 11.39 -5.24 -8.79
CA ASP A 116 11.30 -6.47 -9.60
C ASP A 116 9.88 -6.94 -9.94
N ASN A 117 8.95 -6.00 -10.16
CA ASN A 117 7.52 -6.26 -10.37
C ASN A 117 6.83 -6.96 -9.19
N GLU A 118 7.42 -6.94 -8.00
CA GLU A 118 6.81 -7.40 -6.76
C GLU A 118 6.23 -6.23 -5.96
N PHE A 119 5.19 -6.52 -5.20
CA PHE A 119 4.63 -5.58 -4.23
C PHE A 119 4.17 -6.32 -2.97
N PHE A 120 4.30 -5.65 -1.84
CA PHE A 120 3.94 -6.17 -0.52
C PHE A 120 2.56 -5.66 -0.12
N HIS A 121 1.67 -6.57 0.29
CA HIS A 121 0.31 -6.23 0.69
C HIS A 121 -0.32 -7.33 1.54
N VAL A 122 -1.55 -7.10 2.01
CA VAL A 122 -2.40 -8.12 2.66
C VAL A 122 -3.81 -8.04 2.09
N MET A 123 -4.45 -9.18 1.85
CA MET A 123 -5.83 -9.27 1.35
C MET A 123 -6.69 -10.10 2.30
N ALA A 124 -8.00 -9.83 2.33
CA ALA A 124 -8.96 -10.65 3.07
C ALA A 124 -8.77 -12.16 2.81
N ARG A 125 -8.75 -12.95 3.90
CA ARG A 125 -8.49 -14.41 3.90
C ARG A 125 -7.05 -14.82 3.57
N HIS A 126 -6.13 -13.88 3.45
CA HIS A 126 -4.70 -14.13 3.25
C HIS A 126 -3.87 -13.50 4.36
N THR A 127 -2.57 -13.75 4.31
CA THR A 127 -1.55 -13.12 5.16
C THR A 127 -0.78 -12.06 4.36
N ALA A 128 -0.13 -11.14 5.06
CA ALA A 128 0.75 -10.15 4.46
C ALA A 128 1.93 -10.85 3.77
N GLY A 129 2.19 -10.48 2.52
CA GLY A 129 3.17 -11.14 1.67
C GLY A 129 3.42 -10.38 0.37
N TYR A 130 4.29 -10.96 -0.45
CA TYR A 130 4.65 -10.44 -1.76
C TYR A 130 3.76 -11.08 -2.81
N SER A 131 3.25 -10.25 -3.71
CA SER A 131 2.61 -10.65 -4.96
C SER A 131 3.36 -10.05 -6.13
N THR A 132 3.21 -10.64 -7.31
CA THR A 132 3.77 -10.09 -8.54
C THR A 132 2.72 -9.30 -9.33
N LEU A 133 3.14 -8.21 -9.96
CA LEU A 133 2.33 -7.42 -10.90
C LEU A 133 2.07 -8.16 -12.21
N TYR A 134 2.76 -9.27 -12.48
CA TYR A 134 2.46 -10.14 -13.63
C TYR A 134 1.28 -11.07 -13.39
N ASP A 135 0.83 -11.23 -12.14
CA ASP A 135 -0.36 -12.01 -11.82
C ASP A 135 -1.59 -11.35 -12.48
N PRO A 136 -2.40 -12.09 -13.26
CA PRO A 136 -3.61 -11.56 -13.89
C PRO A 136 -4.60 -10.89 -12.92
N THR A 137 -4.58 -11.29 -11.66
CA THR A 137 -5.36 -10.69 -10.56
C THR A 137 -5.00 -9.22 -10.37
N TRP A 138 -3.74 -8.85 -10.56
CA TRP A 138 -3.19 -7.53 -10.23
C TRP A 138 -2.87 -6.70 -11.46
N SER A 139 -2.34 -7.31 -12.51
CA SER A 139 -1.90 -6.63 -13.73
C SER A 139 -3.00 -5.79 -14.37
N THR A 140 -4.24 -6.30 -14.36
CA THR A 140 -5.42 -5.64 -14.94
C THR A 140 -6.12 -4.67 -13.99
N ARG A 141 -5.72 -4.62 -12.72
CA ARG A 141 -6.43 -3.87 -11.66
C ARG A 141 -5.64 -2.69 -11.11
N ARG A 142 -4.36 -2.55 -11.45
CA ARG A 142 -3.56 -1.38 -11.04
C ARG A 142 -4.16 -0.12 -11.66
N ALA A 143 -4.53 0.83 -10.80
CA ALA A 143 -5.24 2.05 -11.21
C ALA A 143 -4.62 3.35 -10.69
N ALA A 144 -3.73 3.27 -9.70
CA ALA A 144 -3.02 4.45 -9.20
C ALA A 144 -1.61 4.11 -8.73
N LEU A 145 -0.75 5.12 -8.74
CA LEU A 145 0.61 5.10 -8.24
C LEU A 145 0.84 6.39 -7.44
N TRP A 146 1.32 6.25 -6.21
CA TRP A 146 1.71 7.38 -5.37
C TRP A 146 3.15 7.21 -4.92
N ARG A 147 3.96 8.24 -5.20
CA ARG A 147 5.36 8.28 -4.80
C ARG A 147 5.53 9.06 -3.50
N PRO A 148 6.10 8.45 -2.46
CA PRO A 148 6.52 9.15 -1.27
C PRO A 148 7.59 10.20 -1.60
N ILE A 149 7.39 11.43 -1.16
CA ILE A 149 8.27 12.56 -1.42
C ILE A 149 8.63 13.28 -0.11
N TYR A 150 9.72 14.03 -0.12
CA TYR A 150 9.97 15.00 0.95
C TYR A 150 8.97 16.15 0.81
N ALA A 151 8.16 16.36 1.85
CA ALA A 151 7.28 17.52 1.99
C ALA A 151 8.09 18.81 2.23
#